data_AF-A0A2R8ZE51-F1
#
_entry.id   AF-A0A2R8ZE51-F1
#
_cell.length_a   1.000
_cell.length_b   1.000
_cell.length_c   1.000
_cell.angle_alpha   90.00
_cell.angle_beta   90.00
_cell.angle_gamma   90.00
#
_symmetry.space_group_name_H-M   'P 1'
#
loop_
_entity.id
_entity.type
_entity.pdbx_description
1 polymer ?
#
loop_
_entity_poly.entity_id
_entity_poly.type
_entity_poly.pdbx_seq_one_letter_code
_entity_poly.pdbx_strand_id
1 'polypeptide(L)'
;MSERKVLNKYYPPDFDPSKIPKLKLPKDRQYVVRLMAPFNMRCKTCGEYIYKGKKFNARKETVQNEVYLGLPIFRFYIKCTRCLAEITFKTDPENTDYTMEHGATRNFQAEKLLEEEEKRVQKEREDEELNNPMKVLENRTKDSKLEMEVLENLQELKDLNQRQAHVDFEAMLRQHRLSEEERRRQQQEEDEQETAALLEEARKRRLLEDSDSEDEAAPSPLQPALRPNPTAILDEAPKPKRKVEVWEQSIGSLGNRPPLSRLVVVKKAKADPDCSNGQPQAAPTPGAPPNRKEANPTPLTPGASSLSQLGAYLDSDDSNGSN
;
A
#
# COMPACT_ATOMS: atom_id res chain seq x y z
N MET A 1 45.27 31.22 24.01
CA MET A 1 43.82 31.16 23.72
C MET A 1 43.08 31.62 24.96
N SER A 2 42.10 32.52 24.82
CA SER A 2 41.23 32.88 25.94
C SER A 2 40.44 31.66 26.43
N GLU A 3 40.17 31.59 27.72
CA GLU A 3 39.39 30.52 28.35
C GLU A 3 37.92 30.51 27.89
N ARG A 4 37.27 29.33 27.85
CA ARG A 4 35.83 29.21 27.50
C ARG A 4 34.94 29.93 28.53
N LYS A 5 35.33 29.85 29.81
CA LYS A 5 34.62 30.48 30.93
C LYS A 5 35.48 31.62 31.47
N VAL A 6 35.40 32.76 30.79
CA VAL A 6 36.11 33.97 31.21
C VAL A 6 35.48 34.54 32.47
N LEU A 7 36.25 34.64 33.55
CA LEU A 7 35.81 35.27 34.81
C LEU A 7 35.58 36.78 34.60
N ASN A 8 36.57 37.48 34.07
CA ASN A 8 36.53 38.93 33.88
C ASN A 8 36.79 39.30 32.43
N LYS A 9 35.92 40.16 31.88
CA LYS A 9 36.13 40.79 30.57
C LYS A 9 36.59 42.22 30.84
N TYR A 10 37.63 42.66 30.15
CA TYR A 10 38.08 44.06 30.23
C TYR A 10 37.01 44.96 29.61
N TYR A 11 36.50 45.90 30.39
CA TYR A 11 35.67 47.02 29.92
C TYR A 11 36.54 48.28 29.92
N PRO A 12 36.50 49.10 28.86
CA PRO A 12 37.25 50.35 28.84
C PRO A 12 36.74 51.30 29.95
N PRO A 13 37.59 52.20 30.48
CA PRO A 13 37.22 53.07 31.60
C PRO A 13 36.05 54.02 31.28
N ASP A 14 35.84 54.35 30.00
CA ASP A 14 34.76 55.22 29.53
C ASP A 14 33.44 54.47 29.22
N PHE A 15 33.35 53.17 29.56
CA PHE A 15 32.20 52.33 29.25
C PHE A 15 31.00 52.63 30.15
N ASP A 16 29.98 53.28 29.57
CA ASP A 16 28.69 53.50 30.24
C ASP A 16 27.61 52.52 29.73
N PRO A 17 27.04 51.66 30.60
CA PRO A 17 26.03 50.68 30.19
C PRO A 17 24.73 51.33 29.69
N SER A 18 24.46 52.59 30.08
CA SER A 18 23.25 53.34 29.71
C SER A 18 23.31 53.93 28.29
N LYS A 19 24.51 54.14 27.74
CA LYS A 19 24.70 54.75 26.42
C LYS A 19 24.54 53.76 25.27
N ILE A 20 24.50 52.45 25.57
CA ILE A 20 24.44 51.40 24.55
C ILE A 20 22.98 51.13 24.15
N PRO A 21 22.61 51.30 22.87
CA PRO A 21 21.27 50.99 22.42
C PRO A 21 21.02 49.49 22.47
N LYS A 22 19.91 49.08 23.08
CA LYS A 22 19.43 47.69 23.01
C LYS A 22 18.93 47.42 21.60
N LEU A 23 19.55 46.48 20.90
CA LEU A 23 19.10 46.06 19.57
C LEU A 23 17.71 45.41 19.70
N LYS A 24 16.66 46.15 19.31
CA LYS A 24 15.29 45.64 19.24
C LYS A 24 15.13 44.93 17.91
N LEU A 25 15.36 43.62 17.90
CA LEU A 25 15.10 42.81 16.71
C LEU A 25 13.59 42.57 16.53
N PRO A 26 13.12 42.40 15.28
CA PRO A 26 11.72 42.08 15.01
C PRO A 26 11.33 40.75 15.67
N LYS A 27 10.07 40.65 16.12
CA LYS A 27 9.53 39.46 16.78
C LYS A 27 9.48 38.23 15.85
N ASP A 28 9.32 38.44 14.55
CA ASP A 28 9.23 37.37 13.52
C ASP A 28 10.60 36.91 13.01
N ARG A 29 11.63 37.02 13.87
CA ARG A 29 12.98 36.63 13.49
C ARG A 29 13.07 35.11 13.33
N GLN A 30 13.64 34.71 12.21
CA GLN A 30 14.07 33.33 12.01
C GLN A 30 15.41 33.07 12.73
N TYR A 31 15.42 32.06 13.60
CA TYR A 31 16.62 31.60 14.29
C TYR A 31 17.16 30.34 13.63
N VAL A 32 18.47 30.22 13.49
CA VAL A 32 19.08 28.98 12.99
C VAL A 32 19.32 28.05 14.17
N VAL A 33 18.70 26.87 14.14
CA VAL A 33 18.79 25.85 15.19
C VAL A 33 19.20 24.52 14.55
N ARG A 34 20.10 23.78 15.22
CA ARG A 34 20.45 22.43 14.80
C ARG A 34 19.51 21.44 15.49
N LEU A 35 18.69 20.75 14.71
CA LEU A 35 17.68 19.81 15.21
C LEU A 35 17.70 18.48 14.45
N MET A 36 17.02 17.48 15.01
CA MET A 36 16.82 16.18 14.37
C MET A 36 15.42 16.11 13.76
N ALA A 37 15.25 15.39 12.65
CA ALA A 37 13.94 15.11 12.08
C ALA A 37 13.10 14.26 13.07
N PRO A 38 11.91 14.73 13.51
CA PRO A 38 11.15 14.07 14.58
C PRO A 38 10.46 12.77 14.13
N PHE A 39 10.12 12.65 12.84
CA PHE A 39 9.45 11.48 12.25
C PHE A 39 9.98 11.20 10.84
N ASN A 40 9.63 10.03 10.33
CA ASN A 40 9.95 9.61 8.97
C ASN A 40 9.06 10.34 7.95
N MET A 41 9.69 10.93 6.94
CA MET A 41 8.98 11.70 5.91
C MET A 41 9.58 11.42 4.54
N ARG A 42 8.74 11.57 3.51
CA ARG A 42 9.14 11.48 2.11
C ARG A 42 9.00 12.84 1.46
N CYS A 43 10.06 13.32 0.82
CA CYS A 43 10.05 14.59 0.11
C CYS A 43 9.13 14.51 -1.13
N LYS A 44 8.22 15.48 -1.29
CA LYS A 44 7.27 15.51 -2.42
C LYS A 44 7.95 15.76 -3.76
N THR A 45 9.05 16.52 -3.78
CA THR A 45 9.72 16.96 -5.01
C THR A 45 10.66 15.92 -5.60
N CYS A 46 11.42 15.21 -4.76
CA CYS A 46 12.44 14.25 -5.23
C CYS A 46 12.21 12.81 -4.78
N GLY A 47 11.20 12.55 -3.96
CA GLY A 47 10.91 11.22 -3.42
C GLY A 47 11.92 10.70 -2.40
N GLU A 48 12.93 11.50 -2.03
CA GLU A 48 13.94 11.13 -1.04
C GLU A 48 13.31 10.89 0.34
N TYR A 49 13.71 9.80 0.99
CA TYR A 49 13.28 9.46 2.33
C TYR A 49 14.18 10.11 3.39
N ILE A 50 13.56 10.85 4.29
CA ILE A 50 14.21 11.43 5.47
C ILE A 50 13.77 10.59 6.66
N TYR A 51 14.69 9.79 7.20
CA TYR A 51 14.46 8.99 8.39
C TYR A 51 14.51 9.84 9.66
N LYS A 52 13.81 9.36 10.70
CA LYS A 52 13.82 9.95 12.04
C LYS A 52 15.26 10.05 12.55
N GLY A 53 15.60 11.16 13.21
CA GLY A 53 16.93 11.37 13.79
C GLY A 53 17.98 12.00 12.86
N LYS A 54 17.67 12.18 11.57
CA LYS A 54 18.60 12.89 10.65
C LYS A 54 18.78 14.34 11.12
N LYS A 55 20.04 14.76 11.29
CA LYS A 55 20.40 16.10 11.81
C LYS A 55 20.37 17.15 10.70
N PHE A 56 19.73 18.27 10.96
CA PHE A 56 19.63 19.41 10.05
C PHE A 56 19.96 20.73 10.74
N ASN A 57 20.49 21.66 9.96
CA ASN A 57 20.47 23.08 10.31
C ASN A 57 19.15 23.64 9.83
N ALA A 58 18.21 23.87 10.74
CA ALA A 58 16.88 24.34 10.44
C ALA A 58 16.73 25.83 10.77
N ARG A 59 15.82 26.51 10.08
CA ARG A 59 15.35 27.83 10.50
C ARG A 59 14.10 27.63 11.37
N LYS A 60 14.06 28.26 12.54
CA LYS A 60 12.95 28.25 13.50
C LYS A 60 12.27 29.61 13.44
N GLU A 61 10.96 29.61 13.27
CA GLU A 61 10.11 30.79 13.29
C GLU A 61 8.99 30.58 14.32
N THR A 62 8.57 31.65 14.99
CA THR A 62 7.39 31.63 15.85
C THR A 62 6.17 31.96 15.00
N VAL A 63 5.18 31.08 14.95
CA VAL A 63 3.95 31.30 14.19
C VAL A 63 3.08 32.29 14.98
N GLN A 64 2.78 33.45 14.39
CA GLN A 64 1.96 34.48 15.06
C GLN A 64 0.46 34.14 15.10
N ASN A 65 -0.01 33.35 14.14
CA ASN A 65 -1.44 33.10 13.93
C ASN A 65 -2.01 32.07 14.91
N GLU A 66 -1.16 31.24 15.54
CA GLU A 66 -1.57 30.05 16.28
C GLU A 66 -0.81 29.98 17.61
N VAL A 67 -1.55 30.05 18.72
CA VAL A 67 -1.05 29.91 20.08
C VAL A 67 -1.96 28.93 20.79
N TYR A 68 -1.40 27.91 21.42
CA TYR A 68 -2.17 26.90 22.13
C TYR A 68 -2.12 27.15 23.64
N LEU A 69 -3.24 27.56 24.25
CA LEU A 69 -3.34 27.82 25.69
C LEU A 69 -2.22 28.76 26.23
N GLY A 70 -1.74 29.70 25.40
CA GLY A 70 -0.62 30.61 25.73
C GLY A 70 0.78 30.10 25.35
N LEU A 71 0.91 28.88 24.84
CA LEU A 71 2.16 28.31 24.34
C LEU A 71 2.38 28.69 22.86
N PRO A 72 3.53 29.28 22.50
CA PRO A 72 3.83 29.62 21.12
C PRO A 72 4.09 28.37 20.28
N ILE A 73 3.48 28.31 19.10
CA ILE A 73 3.74 27.27 18.11
C ILE A 73 4.93 27.68 17.24
N PHE A 74 5.86 26.75 17.04
CA PHE A 74 7.04 26.97 16.21
C PHE A 74 6.91 26.27 14.87
N ARG A 75 7.33 26.96 13.81
CA ARG A 75 7.50 26.41 12.48
C ARG A 75 8.98 26.24 12.19
N PHE A 76 9.35 25.07 11.69
CA PHE A 76 10.71 24.74 11.31
C PHE A 76 10.82 24.56 9.81
N TYR A 77 11.89 25.10 9.23
CA TYR A 77 12.25 24.96 7.84
C TYR A 77 13.50 24.09 7.74
N ILE A 78 13.38 22.92 7.11
CA ILE A 78 14.49 22.04 6.77
C ILE A 78 14.66 22.01 5.25
N LYS A 79 15.90 21.91 4.77
CA LYS A 79 16.18 21.66 3.36
C LYS A 79 16.37 20.16 3.12
N CYS A 80 15.75 19.64 2.06
CA CYS A 80 16.02 18.28 1.61
C CYS A 80 17.49 18.14 1.19
N THR A 81 18.12 17.01 1.49
CA THR A 81 19.54 16.76 1.12
C THR A 81 19.77 16.62 -0.38
N ARG A 82 18.73 16.30 -1.16
CA ARG A 82 18.85 16.03 -2.61
C ARG A 82 18.41 17.20 -3.48
N CYS A 83 17.19 17.70 -3.28
CA CYS A 83 16.60 18.75 -4.11
C CYS A 83 16.65 20.15 -3.51
N LEU A 84 17.20 20.31 -2.29
CA LEU A 84 17.25 21.57 -1.54
C LEU A 84 15.90 22.26 -1.30
N ALA A 85 14.79 21.61 -1.66
CA ALA A 85 13.45 22.08 -1.39
C ALA A 85 13.23 22.25 0.11
N GLU A 86 12.53 23.33 0.47
CA GLU A 86 12.22 23.62 1.86
C GLU A 86 10.99 22.82 2.28
N ILE A 87 11.14 22.09 3.38
CA ILE A 87 10.11 21.29 4.03
C ILE A 87 9.76 22.00 5.33
N THR A 88 8.47 22.21 5.57
CA THR A 88 7.97 22.89 6.77
C THR A 88 7.12 21.99 7.63
N PHE A 89 7.38 22.05 8.93
CA PHE A 89 6.58 21.39 9.95
C PHE A 89 6.40 22.30 11.15
N LYS A 90 5.26 22.15 11.81
CA LYS A 90 4.85 22.87 13.01
C LYS A 90 4.92 21.96 14.22
N THR A 91 5.01 22.56 15.40
CA THR A 91 4.84 21.87 16.69
C THR A 91 3.36 21.84 17.07
N ASP A 92 2.81 20.66 17.39
CA ASP A 92 1.45 20.53 17.91
C ASP A 92 1.48 20.15 19.39
N PRO A 93 1.26 21.12 20.31
CA PRO A 93 1.30 20.85 21.74
C PRO A 93 0.16 19.95 22.23
N GLU A 94 -0.96 19.88 21.51
CA GLU A 94 -2.10 19.03 21.86
C GLU A 94 -1.77 17.53 21.79
N ASN A 95 -1.11 17.10 20.70
CA ASN A 95 -0.77 15.70 20.46
C ASN A 95 0.67 15.36 20.83
N THR A 96 1.44 16.32 21.36
CA THR A 96 2.89 16.19 21.62
C THR A 96 3.70 15.76 20.39
N ASP A 97 3.21 16.07 19.18
CA ASP A 97 3.79 15.68 17.91
C ASP A 97 4.01 16.92 17.02
N TYR A 98 4.37 16.69 15.75
CA TYR A 98 4.67 17.74 14.79
C TYR A 98 3.89 17.54 13.49
N THR A 99 3.07 18.51 13.08
CA THR A 99 2.32 18.48 11.84
C THR A 99 3.17 18.92 10.67
N MET A 100 2.94 18.31 9.50
CA MET A 100 3.56 18.76 8.26
C MET A 100 2.65 19.71 7.51
N GLU A 101 3.22 20.82 7.06
CA GLU A 101 2.50 21.80 6.22
C GLU A 101 2.91 21.64 4.75
N HIS A 102 4.20 21.79 4.44
CA HIS A 102 4.68 21.85 3.05
C HIS A 102 5.94 21.00 2.80
N GLY A 103 6.09 20.56 1.54
CA GLY A 103 7.34 19.96 1.03
C GLY A 103 7.52 18.46 1.26
N ALA A 104 6.78 17.83 2.16
CA ALA A 104 6.87 16.40 2.40
C ALA A 104 5.53 15.75 2.78
N THR A 105 5.46 14.42 2.68
CA THR A 105 4.38 13.58 3.21
C THR A 105 4.91 12.72 4.35
N ARG A 106 4.14 12.57 5.42
CA ARG A 106 4.49 11.63 6.49
C ARG A 106 4.38 10.23 5.90
N ASN A 107 5.28 9.33 6.27
CA ASN A 107 5.06 7.94 5.94
C ASN A 107 3.87 7.47 6.79
N PHE A 108 2.83 6.95 6.14
CA PHE A 108 1.63 6.48 6.82
C PHE A 108 2.02 5.36 7.79
N GLN A 109 1.78 5.58 9.08
CA GLN A 109 1.86 4.53 10.08
C GLN A 109 0.48 3.89 10.12
N ALA A 110 0.34 2.71 9.50
CA ALA A 110 -0.90 1.94 9.55
C ALA A 110 -1.35 1.72 11.00
N GLU A 111 -0.39 1.54 11.91
CA GLU A 111 -0.61 1.44 13.36
C GLU A 111 -1.37 2.63 13.95
N LYS A 112 -1.06 3.87 13.54
CA LYS A 112 -1.76 5.05 14.08
C LYS A 112 -3.23 5.11 13.63
N LEU A 113 -3.51 4.72 12.39
CA LEU A 113 -4.90 4.64 11.91
C LEU A 113 -5.67 3.52 12.62
N LEU A 114 -5.05 2.35 12.77
CA LEU A 114 -5.65 1.23 13.48
C LEU A 114 -5.95 1.61 14.94
N GLU A 115 -5.02 2.27 15.62
CA GLU A 115 -5.24 2.72 17.00
C GLU A 115 -6.35 3.77 17.11
N GLU A 116 -6.44 4.71 16.16
CA GLU A 116 -7.53 5.69 16.12
C GLU A 116 -8.89 5.03 15.84
N GLU A 117 -8.95 4.06 14.93
CA GLU A 117 -10.15 3.28 14.63
C GLU A 117 -10.57 2.40 15.81
N GLU A 118 -9.62 1.70 16.45
CA GLU A 118 -9.86 0.90 17.65
C GLU A 118 -10.39 1.77 18.79
N LYS A 119 -9.79 2.94 19.04
CA LYS A 119 -10.28 3.89 20.05
C LYS A 119 -11.68 4.40 19.73
N ARG A 120 -12.01 4.60 18.46
CA ARG A 120 -13.36 5.00 18.06
C ARG A 120 -14.36 3.89 18.32
N VAL A 121 -14.06 2.66 17.90
CA VAL A 121 -14.91 1.48 18.13
C VAL A 121 -15.05 1.20 19.64
N GLN A 122 -13.98 1.34 20.41
CA GLN A 122 -14.02 1.20 21.87
C GLN A 122 -14.90 2.26 22.51
N LYS A 123 -14.77 3.54 22.13
CA LYS A 123 -15.65 4.60 22.64
C LYS A 123 -17.11 4.37 22.28
N GLU A 124 -17.38 3.95 21.05
CA GLU A 124 -18.75 3.59 20.62
C GLU A 124 -19.30 2.44 21.47
N ARG A 125 -18.48 1.42 21.78
CA ARG A 125 -18.84 0.32 22.68
C ARG A 125 -19.07 0.80 24.11
N GLU A 126 -18.19 1.65 24.63
CA GLU A 126 -18.28 2.24 25.97
C GLU A 126 -19.51 3.13 26.12
N ASP A 127 -19.84 3.96 25.13
CA ASP A 127 -21.02 4.82 25.14
C ASP A 127 -22.32 3.98 25.14
N GLU A 128 -22.34 2.88 24.37
CA GLU A 128 -23.44 1.93 24.37
C GLU A 128 -23.59 1.18 25.71
N GLU A 129 -22.48 0.91 26.37
CA GLU A 129 -22.39 0.25 27.67
C GLU A 129 -22.76 1.18 28.84
N LEU A 130 -22.33 2.43 28.80
CA LEU A 130 -22.66 3.47 29.77
C LEU A 130 -24.15 3.82 29.73
N ASN A 131 -24.78 3.70 28.56
CA ASN A 131 -26.21 3.94 28.41
C ASN A 131 -27.06 2.79 29.02
N ASN A 132 -26.51 1.59 29.21
CA ASN A 132 -27.24 0.47 29.82
C ASN A 132 -26.34 -0.48 30.66
N PRO A 133 -26.46 -0.49 32.00
CA PRO A 133 -25.65 -1.34 32.87
C PRO A 133 -25.91 -2.85 32.68
N MET A 134 -27.07 -3.26 32.14
CA MET A 134 -27.34 -4.67 31.81
C MET A 134 -26.49 -5.13 30.62
N LYS A 135 -26.24 -4.25 29.65
CA LYS A 135 -25.43 -4.55 28.47
C LYS A 135 -23.96 -4.80 28.82
N VAL A 136 -23.44 -4.08 29.82
CA VAL A 136 -22.10 -4.34 30.39
C VAL A 136 -22.01 -5.75 30.97
N LEU A 137 -23.02 -6.15 31.75
CA LEU A 137 -23.09 -7.50 32.33
C LEU A 137 -23.19 -8.58 31.25
N GLU A 138 -23.98 -8.35 30.20
CA GLU A 138 -24.07 -9.25 29.06
C GLU A 138 -22.76 -9.36 28.29
N ASN A 139 -22.06 -8.26 28.05
CA ASN A 139 -20.77 -8.27 27.36
C ASN A 139 -19.71 -8.99 28.20
N ARG A 140 -19.62 -8.71 29.51
CA ARG A 140 -18.71 -9.43 30.41
C ARG A 140 -18.97 -10.93 30.43
N THR A 141 -20.24 -11.35 30.50
CA THR A 141 -20.57 -12.78 30.48
C THR A 141 -20.33 -13.43 29.12
N LYS A 142 -20.51 -12.72 28.00
CA LYS A 142 -20.14 -13.21 26.67
C LYS A 142 -18.62 -13.34 26.52
N ASP A 143 -17.86 -12.34 26.96
CA ASP A 143 -16.40 -12.35 26.91
C ASP A 143 -15.85 -13.49 27.78
N SER A 144 -16.35 -13.67 29.01
CA SER A 144 -15.96 -14.81 29.86
C SER A 144 -16.34 -16.17 29.26
N LYS A 145 -17.49 -16.29 28.59
CA LYS A 145 -17.87 -17.53 27.88
C LYS A 145 -16.92 -17.83 26.75
N LEU A 146 -16.60 -16.82 25.94
CA LEU A 146 -15.70 -16.97 24.81
C LEU A 146 -14.27 -17.34 25.27
N GLU A 147 -13.79 -16.75 26.36
CA GLU A 147 -12.52 -17.15 26.98
C GLU A 147 -12.52 -18.60 27.46
N MET A 148 -13.61 -19.06 28.10
CA MET A 148 -13.76 -20.46 28.52
C MET A 148 -13.78 -21.41 27.32
N GLU A 149 -14.54 -21.11 26.28
CA GLU A 149 -14.62 -21.89 25.05
C GLU A 149 -13.26 -21.96 24.34
N VAL A 150 -12.52 -20.85 24.29
CA VAL A 150 -11.17 -20.83 23.72
C VAL A 150 -10.20 -21.71 24.52
N LEU A 151 -10.28 -21.66 25.86
CA LEU A 151 -9.45 -22.51 26.71
C LEU A 151 -9.79 -24.00 26.56
N GLU A 152 -11.08 -24.34 26.46
CA GLU A 152 -11.55 -25.71 26.23
C GLU A 152 -11.07 -26.23 24.87
N ASN A 153 -11.26 -25.46 23.80
CA ASN A 153 -10.74 -25.80 22.46
C ASN A 153 -9.22 -26.01 22.45
N LEU A 154 -8.46 -25.17 23.18
CA LEU A 154 -7.02 -25.34 23.31
C LEU A 154 -6.64 -26.60 24.11
N GLN A 155 -7.42 -26.95 25.13
CA GLN A 155 -7.24 -28.17 25.91
C GLN A 155 -7.49 -29.40 25.03
N GLU A 156 -8.59 -29.43 24.28
CA GLU A 156 -8.92 -30.52 23.35
C GLU A 156 -7.83 -30.72 22.28
N LEU A 157 -7.32 -29.63 21.71
CA LEU A 157 -6.21 -29.65 20.76
C LEU A 157 -4.93 -30.21 21.38
N LYS A 158 -4.63 -29.86 22.63
CA LYS A 158 -3.47 -30.41 23.35
C LYS A 158 -3.64 -31.89 23.62
N ASP A 159 -4.83 -32.33 24.04
CA ASP A 159 -5.12 -33.73 24.33
C ASP A 159 -5.05 -34.59 23.06
N LEU A 160 -5.57 -34.09 21.94
CA LEU A 160 -5.43 -34.74 20.63
C LEU A 160 -3.97 -34.85 20.21
N ASN A 161 -3.20 -33.77 20.33
CA ASN A 161 -1.77 -33.78 20.00
C ASN A 161 -0.98 -34.73 20.89
N GLN A 162 -1.28 -34.82 22.19
CA GLN A 162 -0.64 -35.77 23.11
C GLN A 162 -0.93 -37.22 22.72
N ARG A 163 -2.19 -37.54 22.34
CA ARG A 163 -2.55 -38.88 21.84
C ARG A 163 -1.83 -39.21 20.53
N GLN A 164 -1.69 -38.21 19.66
CA GLN A 164 -1.06 -38.35 18.35
C GLN A 164 0.48 -38.38 18.40
N ALA A 165 1.11 -37.86 19.46
CA ALA A 165 2.56 -37.79 19.60
C ALA A 165 3.27 -39.16 19.55
N HIS A 166 2.57 -40.25 19.88
CA HIS A 166 3.11 -41.61 19.82
C HIS A 166 2.86 -42.32 18.48
N VAL A 167 2.09 -41.71 17.56
CA VAL A 167 1.75 -42.30 16.27
C VAL A 167 2.69 -41.73 15.21
N ASP A 168 3.51 -42.60 14.62
CA ASP A 168 4.41 -42.21 13.53
C ASP A 168 3.62 -42.08 12.21
N PHE A 169 3.12 -40.86 11.95
CA PHE A 169 2.30 -40.55 10.77
C PHE A 169 3.01 -40.91 9.46
N GLU A 170 4.34 -40.82 9.41
CA GLU A 170 5.10 -41.12 8.21
C GLU A 170 5.13 -42.62 7.92
N ALA A 171 5.20 -43.46 8.95
CA ALA A 171 5.12 -44.92 8.83
C ALA A 171 3.71 -45.37 8.39
N MET A 172 2.66 -44.77 8.95
CA MET A 172 1.27 -45.05 8.57
C MET A 172 0.98 -44.64 7.12
N LEU A 173 1.45 -43.46 6.69
CA LEU A 173 1.32 -43.02 5.29
C LEU A 173 2.09 -43.94 4.33
N ARG A 174 3.28 -44.40 4.72
CA ARG A 174 4.06 -45.36 3.92
C ARG A 174 3.33 -46.70 3.76
N GLN A 175 2.79 -47.26 4.84
CA GLN A 175 2.00 -48.50 4.76
C GLN A 175 0.73 -48.34 3.92
N HIS A 176 0.02 -47.22 4.05
CA HIS A 176 -1.18 -46.96 3.24
C HIS A 176 -0.83 -46.88 1.74
N ARG A 177 0.26 -46.20 1.37
CA ARG A 177 0.72 -46.11 -0.02
C ARG A 177 1.08 -47.48 -0.59
N LEU A 178 1.82 -48.30 0.16
CA LEU A 178 2.20 -49.65 -0.27
C LEU A 178 0.98 -50.55 -0.44
N SER A 179 0.03 -50.50 0.49
CA SER A 179 -1.23 -51.24 0.40
C SER A 179 -2.08 -50.82 -0.81
N GLU A 180 -2.15 -49.53 -1.13
CA GLU A 180 -2.83 -49.06 -2.34
C GLU A 180 -2.10 -49.49 -3.62
N GLU A 181 -0.77 -49.45 -3.64
CA GLU A 181 0.03 -49.91 -4.78
C GLU A 181 -0.13 -51.43 -5.00
N GLU A 182 -0.13 -52.23 -3.95
CA GLU A 182 -0.38 -53.67 -4.00
C GLU A 182 -1.79 -54.00 -4.48
N ARG A 183 -2.81 -53.30 -3.96
CA ARG A 183 -4.20 -53.49 -4.41
C ARG A 183 -4.37 -53.09 -5.87
N ARG A 184 -3.69 -52.04 -6.32
CA ARG A 184 -3.70 -51.62 -7.73
C ARG A 184 -3.00 -52.64 -8.63
N ARG A 185 -1.92 -53.27 -8.16
CA ARG A 185 -1.24 -54.35 -8.90
C ARG A 185 -2.11 -55.60 -9.02
N GLN A 186 -2.78 -56.01 -7.94
CA GLN A 186 -3.70 -57.15 -7.97
C GLN A 186 -4.85 -56.91 -8.94
N GLN A 187 -5.44 -55.71 -8.95
CA GLN A 187 -6.47 -55.33 -9.92
C GLN A 187 -5.94 -55.37 -11.36
N GLN A 188 -4.72 -54.88 -11.60
CA GLN A 188 -4.09 -54.94 -12.92
C GLN A 188 -3.83 -56.38 -13.37
N GLU A 189 -3.37 -57.25 -12.48
CA GLU A 189 -3.12 -58.66 -12.76
C GLU A 189 -4.43 -59.43 -13.00
N GLU A 190 -5.51 -59.11 -12.26
CA GLU A 190 -6.85 -59.66 -12.48
C GLU A 190 -7.42 -59.19 -13.83
N ASP A 191 -7.33 -57.89 -14.14
CA ASP A 191 -7.75 -57.33 -15.44
C ASP A 191 -6.93 -57.95 -16.60
N GLU A 192 -5.63 -58.17 -16.42
CA GLU A 192 -4.77 -58.84 -17.41
C GLU A 192 -5.14 -60.33 -17.58
N GLN A 193 -5.48 -61.04 -16.51
CA GLN A 193 -5.94 -62.43 -16.57
C GLN A 193 -7.31 -62.56 -17.22
N GLU A 194 -8.25 -61.67 -16.88
CA GLU A 194 -9.57 -61.62 -17.50
C GLU A 194 -9.47 -61.29 -18.99
N THR A 195 -8.67 -60.29 -19.36
CA THR A 195 -8.45 -59.96 -20.77
C THR A 195 -7.74 -61.08 -21.53
N ALA A 196 -6.77 -61.76 -20.92
CA ALA A 196 -6.11 -62.93 -21.51
C ALA A 196 -7.07 -64.12 -21.69
N ALA A 197 -7.91 -64.42 -20.69
CA ALA A 197 -8.93 -65.47 -20.78
C ALA A 197 -9.95 -65.14 -21.87
N LEU A 198 -10.40 -63.88 -21.98
CA LEU A 198 -11.32 -63.42 -23.02
C LEU A 198 -10.68 -63.51 -24.42
N LEU A 199 -9.37 -63.26 -24.53
CA LEU A 199 -8.59 -63.40 -25.77
C LEU A 199 -8.37 -64.88 -26.14
N GLU A 200 -8.15 -65.76 -25.17
CA GLU A 200 -8.09 -67.21 -25.38
C GLU A 200 -9.45 -67.78 -25.77
N GLU A 201 -10.54 -67.37 -25.13
CA GLU A 201 -11.90 -67.74 -25.52
C GLU A 201 -12.22 -67.23 -26.94
N ALA A 202 -11.81 -66.01 -27.29
CA ALA A 202 -11.93 -65.50 -28.64
C ALA A 202 -11.09 -66.31 -29.65
N ARG A 203 -9.89 -66.78 -29.28
CA ARG A 203 -9.09 -67.72 -30.11
C ARG A 203 -9.75 -69.09 -30.24
N LYS A 204 -10.30 -69.65 -29.17
CA LYS A 204 -11.03 -70.93 -29.17
C LYS A 204 -12.30 -70.85 -30.01
N ARG A 205 -13.04 -69.73 -29.96
CA ARG A 205 -14.18 -69.47 -30.83
C ARG A 205 -13.79 -69.41 -32.31
N ARG A 206 -12.67 -68.74 -32.64
CA ARG A 206 -12.13 -68.74 -34.00
C ARG A 206 -11.69 -70.13 -34.50
N LEU A 207 -11.12 -70.97 -33.63
CA LEU A 207 -10.73 -72.35 -33.98
C LEU A 207 -11.92 -73.31 -34.10
N LEU A 208 -13.05 -73.03 -33.45
CA LEU A 208 -14.28 -73.83 -33.54
C LEU A 208 -15.16 -73.44 -34.74
N GLU A 209 -14.96 -72.25 -35.30
CA GLU A 209 -15.57 -71.81 -36.57
C GLU A 209 -14.92 -72.44 -37.82
N ASP A 210 -13.71 -73.00 -37.70
CA ASP A 210 -12.95 -73.59 -38.82
C ASP A 210 -13.13 -75.12 -38.96
N SER A 211 -14.02 -75.76 -38.19
CA SER A 211 -14.20 -77.23 -38.20
C SER A 211 -15.67 -77.67 -38.11
N ASP A 212 -16.53 -77.26 -39.05
CA ASP A 212 -17.53 -78.16 -39.66
C ASP A 212 -18.24 -77.56 -40.91
N SER A 213 -18.01 -78.24 -42.04
CA SER A 213 -18.83 -78.49 -43.27
C SER A 213 -19.38 -77.38 -44.18
N GLU A 214 -19.16 -77.63 -45.49
CA GLU A 214 -19.81 -77.04 -46.68
C GLU A 214 -21.33 -77.31 -46.69
N ASP A 215 -22.19 -76.29 -46.92
CA ASP A 215 -23.20 -76.17 -48.00
C ASP A 215 -24.18 -74.98 -47.81
N GLU A 216 -24.66 -74.48 -48.96
CA GLU A 216 -25.56 -73.35 -49.27
C GLU A 216 -26.62 -72.86 -48.24
N ALA A 217 -26.64 -71.54 -47.99
CA ALA A 217 -27.82 -70.66 -48.21
C ALA A 217 -27.50 -69.19 -47.85
N ALA A 218 -27.51 -68.30 -48.85
CA ALA A 218 -27.53 -66.85 -48.66
C ALA A 218 -28.83 -66.39 -47.95
N PRO A 219 -28.83 -65.25 -47.21
CA PRO A 219 -29.13 -63.99 -47.90
C PRO A 219 -28.45 -62.71 -47.39
N SER A 220 -28.08 -61.88 -48.38
CA SER A 220 -28.22 -60.42 -48.49
C SER A 220 -27.25 -59.45 -47.79
N PRO A 221 -26.89 -58.31 -48.45
CA PRO A 221 -25.80 -57.43 -48.05
C PRO A 221 -26.28 -56.25 -47.20
N LEU A 222 -25.67 -56.05 -46.03
CA LEU A 222 -25.81 -54.83 -45.24
C LEU A 222 -24.59 -53.92 -45.45
N GLN A 223 -24.91 -52.66 -45.74
CA GLN A 223 -24.00 -51.58 -46.13
C GLN A 223 -22.93 -51.26 -45.06
N PRO A 224 -21.76 -50.74 -45.46
CA PRO A 224 -20.71 -50.36 -44.52
C PRO A 224 -21.14 -49.12 -43.72
N ALA A 225 -21.44 -49.31 -42.44
CA ALA A 225 -21.57 -48.20 -41.50
C ALA A 225 -20.18 -47.62 -41.23
N LEU A 226 -20.03 -46.34 -41.58
CA LEU A 226 -18.88 -45.48 -41.29
C LEU A 226 -18.40 -45.64 -39.85
N ARG A 227 -17.13 -46.01 -39.67
CA ARG A 227 -16.47 -45.89 -38.37
C ARG A 227 -16.24 -44.40 -38.09
N PRO A 228 -16.64 -43.85 -36.93
CA PRO A 228 -16.18 -42.54 -36.52
C PRO A 228 -14.70 -42.61 -36.14
N ASN A 229 -13.90 -41.69 -36.67
CA ASN A 229 -12.49 -41.52 -36.33
C ASN A 229 -12.36 -41.15 -34.83
N PRO A 230 -11.48 -41.82 -34.05
CA PRO A 230 -11.38 -41.61 -32.60
C PRO A 230 -10.73 -40.27 -32.19
N THR A 231 -10.35 -39.42 -33.14
CA THR A 231 -9.71 -38.12 -32.89
C THR A 231 -10.67 -36.92 -32.92
N ALA A 232 -11.97 -37.12 -33.15
CA ALA A 232 -12.93 -36.02 -33.21
C ALA A 232 -13.45 -35.50 -31.84
N ILE A 233 -12.90 -35.98 -30.71
CA ILE A 233 -13.33 -35.57 -29.35
C ILE A 233 -12.45 -34.43 -28.78
N LEU A 234 -11.34 -34.08 -29.42
CA LEU A 234 -10.43 -33.03 -28.92
C LEU A 234 -10.67 -31.63 -29.50
N ASP A 235 -11.58 -31.48 -30.47
CA ASP A 235 -11.94 -30.19 -31.05
C ASP A 235 -13.43 -29.87 -30.83
N GLU A 236 -13.86 -29.75 -29.57
CA GLU A 236 -15.03 -28.94 -29.24
C GLU A 236 -14.65 -27.80 -28.30
N ALA A 237 -14.67 -26.58 -28.85
CA ALA A 237 -14.66 -25.35 -28.08
C ALA A 237 -15.88 -25.29 -27.14
N PRO A 238 -15.73 -24.82 -25.89
CA PRO A 238 -16.79 -24.92 -24.89
C PRO A 238 -17.94 -23.95 -25.22
N LYS A 239 -19.16 -24.48 -25.38
CA LYS A 239 -20.42 -23.71 -25.36
C LYS A 239 -21.13 -23.85 -24.00
N PRO A 240 -21.83 -22.79 -23.55
CA PRO A 240 -22.15 -22.57 -22.14
C PRO A 240 -23.29 -23.47 -21.64
N LYS A 241 -23.09 -24.10 -20.48
CA LYS A 241 -24.14 -24.86 -19.79
C LYS A 241 -25.14 -23.91 -19.11
N ARG A 242 -26.42 -24.23 -19.29
CA ARG A 242 -27.59 -23.69 -18.59
C ARG A 242 -27.46 -23.93 -17.09
N LYS A 243 -27.63 -22.87 -16.28
CA LYS A 243 -27.72 -22.93 -14.82
C LYS A 243 -29.12 -23.42 -14.44
N VAL A 244 -29.18 -24.51 -13.67
CA VAL A 244 -30.29 -24.83 -12.79
C VAL A 244 -29.89 -24.32 -11.41
N GLU A 245 -30.82 -23.63 -10.77
CA GLU A 245 -30.68 -22.90 -9.53
C GLU A 245 -30.47 -23.83 -8.34
N VAL A 246 -29.42 -23.58 -7.56
CA VAL A 246 -29.37 -23.91 -6.13
C VAL A 246 -28.85 -22.67 -5.41
N TRP A 247 -29.53 -22.41 -4.30
CA TRP A 247 -29.59 -21.19 -3.52
C TRP A 247 -28.39 -21.12 -2.57
N GLU A 248 -27.50 -20.15 -2.76
CA GLU A 248 -26.64 -19.65 -1.69
C GLU A 248 -26.61 -18.12 -1.72
N GLN A 249 -27.07 -17.56 -0.61
CA GLN A 249 -27.13 -16.14 -0.32
C GLN A 249 -25.74 -15.63 0.08
N SER A 250 -25.42 -14.42 -0.40
CA SER A 250 -24.60 -13.39 0.28
C SER A 250 -23.09 -13.72 0.46
N ILE A 251 -22.13 -12.89 0.04
CA ILE A 251 -21.93 -11.49 0.42
C ILE A 251 -21.07 -10.76 -0.64
N GLY A 252 -21.62 -9.63 -1.12
CA GLY A 252 -20.98 -8.41 -1.65
C GLY A 252 -19.60 -8.44 -2.32
N SER A 253 -19.59 -8.42 -3.66
CA SER A 253 -18.51 -7.83 -4.48
C SER A 253 -19.00 -6.50 -5.06
N LEU A 254 -18.39 -5.38 -4.65
CA LEU A 254 -18.65 -4.05 -5.22
C LEU A 254 -17.51 -3.62 -6.16
N GLY A 255 -17.74 -3.86 -7.45
CA GLY A 255 -17.65 -2.90 -8.55
C GLY A 255 -16.46 -1.94 -8.65
N ASN A 256 -15.62 -2.19 -9.67
CA ASN A 256 -14.79 -1.20 -10.36
C ASN A 256 -15.59 0.03 -10.82
N ARG A 257 -15.06 1.24 -10.61
CA ARG A 257 -15.54 2.50 -11.21
C ARG A 257 -14.59 2.93 -12.36
N PRO A 258 -15.11 3.41 -13.51
CA PRO A 258 -14.31 4.13 -14.50
C PRO A 258 -14.21 5.65 -14.20
N PRO A 259 -13.25 6.38 -14.80
CA PRO A 259 -13.01 7.79 -14.52
C PRO A 259 -13.86 8.70 -15.41
N LEU A 260 -14.46 9.74 -14.83
CA LEU A 260 -15.05 10.85 -15.59
C LEU A 260 -14.44 12.19 -15.20
N SER A 261 -13.87 12.80 -16.22
CA SER A 261 -13.32 14.14 -16.32
C SER A 261 -14.41 15.24 -16.28
N ARG A 262 -14.01 16.39 -15.73
CA ARG A 262 -14.42 17.77 -16.10
C ARG A 262 -15.88 18.00 -16.55
N LEU A 263 -16.62 18.72 -15.70
CA LEU A 263 -17.56 19.74 -16.18
C LEU A 263 -17.54 20.95 -15.23
N VAL A 264 -16.98 22.03 -15.74
CA VAL A 264 -17.07 23.40 -15.22
C VAL A 264 -18.40 23.98 -15.70
N VAL A 265 -19.19 24.56 -14.81
CA VAL A 265 -20.19 25.58 -15.18
C VAL A 265 -20.05 26.74 -14.20
N VAL A 266 -19.75 27.91 -14.76
CA VAL A 266 -19.79 29.23 -14.12
C VAL A 266 -21.05 29.97 -14.59
N LYS A 267 -21.51 30.89 -13.75
CA LYS A 267 -22.32 32.11 -14.01
C LYS A 267 -23.84 32.00 -13.83
N LYS A 268 -24.38 32.79 -12.88
CA LYS A 268 -24.92 34.12 -13.21
C LYS A 268 -25.12 35.03 -11.98
N ALA A 269 -24.68 36.26 -12.15
CA ALA A 269 -24.99 37.42 -11.33
C ALA A 269 -26.39 37.96 -11.66
N LYS A 270 -26.98 38.70 -10.71
CA LYS A 270 -28.08 39.64 -10.95
C LYS A 270 -27.81 40.90 -10.10
N ALA A 271 -27.84 42.05 -10.77
CA ALA A 271 -27.65 43.39 -10.23
C ALA A 271 -29.01 44.13 -10.23
N ASP A 272 -29.33 44.85 -9.13
CA ASP A 272 -29.61 46.31 -9.02
C ASP A 272 -31.13 46.59 -8.85
N PRO A 273 -31.63 47.75 -8.32
CA PRO A 273 -31.03 49.09 -8.19
C PRO A 273 -31.22 49.77 -6.79
N ASP A 274 -30.54 50.88 -6.44
CA ASP A 274 -31.06 52.25 -6.64
C ASP A 274 -30.00 53.37 -6.51
N CYS A 275 -30.24 54.42 -7.29
CA CYS A 275 -29.44 55.63 -7.50
C CYS A 275 -29.74 56.76 -6.49
N SER A 276 -28.75 57.61 -6.20
CA SER A 276 -28.86 59.07 -6.47
C SER A 276 -27.54 59.83 -6.21
N ASN A 277 -27.40 60.90 -6.99
CA ASN A 277 -26.17 61.55 -7.47
C ASN A 277 -25.80 62.82 -6.67
N GLY A 278 -24.54 63.28 -6.78
CA GLY A 278 -24.14 64.66 -6.42
C GLY A 278 -22.63 64.96 -6.56
N GLN A 279 -22.22 65.51 -7.71
CA GLN A 279 -20.87 65.98 -8.12
C GLN A 279 -20.65 67.49 -7.75
N PRO A 280 -19.57 68.24 -8.14
CA PRO A 280 -18.23 67.91 -8.69
C PRO A 280 -17.04 68.83 -8.17
N GLN A 281 -15.86 68.72 -8.82
CA GLN A 281 -14.74 69.72 -9.09
C GLN A 281 -13.36 69.27 -8.55
N ALA A 282 -12.18 69.47 -9.18
CA ALA A 282 -11.70 69.94 -10.50
C ALA A 282 -10.21 69.53 -10.68
N ALA A 283 -9.69 69.47 -11.91
CA ALA A 283 -8.26 69.29 -12.26
C ALA A 283 -7.52 70.64 -12.38
N PRO A 284 -6.16 70.68 -12.45
CA PRO A 284 -5.48 70.65 -13.77
C PRO A 284 -4.09 69.96 -13.82
N THR A 285 -3.62 69.65 -15.04
CA THR A 285 -2.28 69.19 -15.49
C THR A 285 -1.51 70.37 -16.15
N PRO A 286 -0.37 70.27 -16.92
CA PRO A 286 0.61 69.19 -17.23
C PRO A 286 2.12 69.62 -17.25
N GLY A 287 3.02 68.67 -17.53
CA GLY A 287 4.39 68.93 -18.04
C GLY A 287 5.22 67.66 -18.32
N ALA A 288 5.71 67.49 -19.55
CA ALA A 288 6.48 66.34 -20.09
C ALA A 288 7.78 66.82 -20.81
N PRO A 289 8.55 65.99 -21.54
CA PRO A 289 9.63 65.03 -21.16
C PRO A 289 10.99 65.42 -21.85
N PRO A 290 12.07 64.57 -22.05
CA PRO A 290 12.05 63.43 -23.00
C PRO A 290 13.10 62.26 -22.86
N ASN A 291 12.81 61.13 -23.55
CA ASN A 291 13.70 60.20 -24.32
C ASN A 291 14.78 59.34 -23.60
N ARG A 292 15.19 58.09 -23.98
CA ARG A 292 15.04 57.15 -25.14
C ARG A 292 15.82 55.86 -24.69
N LYS A 293 15.50 54.58 -24.95
CA LYS A 293 15.52 53.78 -26.21
C LYS A 293 15.10 52.32 -25.92
N GLU A 294 14.46 51.70 -26.90
CA GLU A 294 14.16 50.25 -27.05
C GLU A 294 15.36 49.42 -27.55
N ALA A 295 15.34 48.09 -27.33
CA ALA A 295 15.46 47.06 -28.39
C ALA A 295 15.34 45.61 -27.83
N ASN A 296 14.47 44.79 -28.46
CA ASN A 296 14.45 43.31 -28.50
C ASN A 296 15.07 42.86 -29.88
N PRO A 297 15.28 41.56 -30.28
CA PRO A 297 14.68 40.28 -29.84
C PRO A 297 15.61 39.00 -29.85
N THR A 298 14.99 37.83 -29.59
CA THR A 298 15.44 36.41 -29.53
C THR A 298 16.03 35.82 -30.85
N PRO A 299 16.66 34.60 -30.84
CA PRO A 299 15.91 33.36 -31.18
C PRO A 299 16.38 31.99 -30.58
N LEU A 300 15.39 31.07 -30.51
CA LEU A 300 15.27 29.58 -30.65
C LEU A 300 16.43 28.54 -30.51
N THR A 301 15.98 27.31 -30.17
CA THR A 301 16.64 26.03 -29.77
C THR A 301 17.25 25.18 -30.92
N PRO A 302 17.89 24.01 -30.66
CA PRO A 302 17.15 22.72 -30.60
C PRO A 302 17.70 21.69 -29.57
N GLY A 303 16.90 20.64 -29.32
CA GLY A 303 17.23 19.53 -28.41
C GLY A 303 18.02 18.38 -29.05
N ALA A 304 18.53 17.49 -28.21
CA ALA A 304 19.06 16.19 -28.60
C ALA A 304 18.79 15.14 -27.50
N SER A 305 18.18 14.05 -27.93
CA SER A 305 17.95 12.78 -27.24
C SER A 305 19.09 11.79 -27.54
N SER A 306 19.62 11.11 -26.51
CA SER A 306 20.32 9.80 -26.56
C SER A 306 20.72 9.49 -25.11
N LEU A 307 20.30 8.44 -24.39
CA LEU A 307 20.16 7.01 -24.70
C LEU A 307 21.47 6.41 -25.23
N SER A 308 22.52 6.40 -24.39
CA SER A 308 23.72 5.56 -24.52
C SER A 308 24.57 5.66 -23.25
N GLN A 309 24.46 4.70 -22.32
CA GLN A 309 25.57 4.21 -21.49
C GLN A 309 25.09 3.05 -20.61
N LEU A 310 24.82 1.93 -21.28
CA LEU A 310 24.95 0.60 -20.71
C LEU A 310 26.25 0.01 -21.27
N GLY A 311 27.07 -0.56 -20.40
CA GLY A 311 28.11 -1.52 -20.78
C GLY A 311 29.52 -0.97 -20.93
N ALA A 312 30.28 -0.98 -19.83
CA ALA A 312 31.72 -1.25 -19.88
C ALA A 312 32.13 -2.07 -18.62
N TYR A 313 32.39 -3.36 -18.85
CA TYR A 313 33.46 -4.23 -18.33
C TYR A 313 34.02 -3.91 -16.92
N LEU A 314 33.88 -4.75 -15.88
CA LEU A 314 34.51 -6.07 -15.66
C LEU A 314 35.98 -6.14 -16.12
N ASP A 315 36.90 -6.00 -15.17
CA ASP A 315 37.98 -6.97 -14.84
C ASP A 315 39.34 -6.30 -14.55
N SER A 316 39.84 -6.47 -13.31
CA SER A 316 41.26 -6.69 -12.96
C SER A 316 41.46 -6.59 -11.45
N ASP A 317 41.80 -7.74 -10.91
CA ASP A 317 42.35 -8.01 -9.59
C ASP A 317 43.61 -7.18 -9.25
N ASP A 318 43.89 -7.25 -7.95
CA ASP A 318 45.20 -7.35 -7.32
C ASP A 318 45.80 -6.15 -6.58
N SER A 319 46.28 -6.52 -5.37
CA SER A 319 47.40 -5.96 -4.61
C SER A 319 47.13 -4.97 -3.47
N ASN A 320 47.09 -5.58 -2.28
CA ASN A 320 48.02 -5.36 -1.15
C ASN A 320 47.76 -4.24 -0.14
N GLY A 321 47.84 -4.60 1.14
CA GLY A 321 48.11 -3.64 2.21
C GLY A 321 47.72 -4.03 3.63
N SER A 322 48.05 -5.24 4.08
CA SER A 322 48.12 -5.53 5.52
C SER A 322 49.35 -4.86 6.11
N ASN A 323 49.14 -3.93 7.04
CA ASN A 323 50.00 -3.68 8.20
C ASN A 323 49.19 -2.86 9.22
#